data_AF-A0A1F5LAL3-F1
#
_entry.id   AF-A0A1F5LAL3-F1
#
_cell.length_a   1.000
_cell.length_b   1.000
_cell.length_c   1.000
_cell.angle_alpha   90.00
_cell.angle_beta   90.00
_cell.angle_gamma   90.00
#
_symmetry.space_group_name_H-M   'P 1'
#
loop_
_entity.id
_entity.type
_entity.pdbx_description
1 polymer ?
#
loop_
_entity_poly.entity_id
_entity_poly.type
_entity_poly.pdbx_seq_one_letter_code
_entity_poly.pdbx_strand_id
1 'polypeptide(L)'
;MASEILVSMSDAGIIFCRHLDSIATNTVAMPLDQIQEPLSSNIFIFQEPTVLGHFFKDTTSPFLNISNGVRKLRLDILHTVSTAQLTPLEENGGIDGPNLSVLVEGWRSACRSIPRDHHIKEMVFDMSCGQPLEIRHIIRLLQQISTTTCLKASGTVHCYVQGCDPEKKAWLEASLVSTSTS
;
A
#
# COMPACT_ATOMS: atom_id res chain seq x y z
N MET A 1 -17.76 9.63 5.59
CA MET A 1 -17.09 8.45 4.98
C MET A 1 -15.73 8.91 4.50
N ALA A 2 -14.67 8.12 4.70
CA ALA A 2 -13.35 8.46 4.19
C ALA A 2 -13.35 8.36 2.66
N SER A 3 -12.76 9.33 1.96
CA SER A 3 -12.61 9.22 0.50
C SER A 3 -11.40 8.34 0.18
N GLU A 4 -11.57 7.45 -0.78
CA GLU A 4 -10.51 6.58 -1.28
C GLU A 4 -9.84 7.25 -2.49
N ILE A 5 -8.52 7.43 -2.43
CA ILE A 5 -7.74 8.05 -3.51
C ILE A 5 -6.75 7.02 -4.02
N LEU A 6 -6.97 6.54 -5.23
CA LEU A 6 -5.99 5.73 -5.94
C LEU A 6 -4.88 6.63 -6.47
N VAL A 7 -3.63 6.32 -6.08
CA VAL A 7 -2.43 6.99 -6.57
C VAL A 7 -1.77 6.09 -7.61
N SER A 8 -1.51 6.65 -8.79
CA SER A 8 -0.91 5.95 -9.92
C SER A 8 0.16 6.82 -10.58
N MET A 9 0.93 6.25 -11.48
CA MET A 9 1.98 6.94 -12.22
C MET A 9 1.87 6.62 -13.70
N SER A 10 2.08 7.61 -14.56
CA SER A 10 2.09 7.42 -16.01
C SER A 10 3.43 6.82 -16.48
N ASP A 11 3.48 6.36 -17.72
CA ASP A 11 4.73 5.90 -18.36
C ASP A 11 5.82 6.98 -18.39
N ALA A 12 5.43 8.25 -18.32
CA ALA A 12 6.34 9.39 -18.23
C ALA A 12 6.83 9.67 -16.79
N GLY A 13 6.45 8.84 -15.80
CA GLY A 13 6.81 9.02 -14.39
C GLY A 13 5.98 10.07 -13.65
N ILE A 14 4.87 10.54 -14.23
CA ILE A 14 4.04 11.58 -13.62
C ILE A 14 2.99 10.93 -12.73
N ILE A 15 3.00 11.28 -11.44
CA ILE A 15 1.98 10.82 -10.48
C ILE A 15 0.66 11.55 -10.72
N PHE A 16 -0.43 10.79 -10.71
CA PHE A 16 -1.79 11.29 -10.74
C PHE A 16 -2.67 10.52 -9.74
N CYS A 17 -3.82 11.07 -9.43
CA CYS A 17 -4.75 10.56 -8.44
C CYS A 17 -6.15 10.39 -9.02
N ARG A 18 -6.94 9.52 -8.40
CA ARG A 18 -8.31 9.23 -8.79
C ARG A 18 -9.15 8.89 -7.56
N HIS A 19 -10.27 9.60 -7.37
CA HIS A 19 -11.20 9.33 -6.26
C HIS A 19 -12.05 8.09 -6.54
N LEU A 20 -11.88 7.00 -5.81
CA LEU A 20 -12.72 5.81 -5.98
C LEU A 20 -14.10 6.04 -5.35
N ASP A 21 -14.98 6.75 -6.05
CA ASP A 21 -16.40 6.84 -5.70
C ASP A 21 -17.12 5.56 -6.14
N SER A 22 -17.92 4.99 -5.23
CA SER A 22 -18.67 3.73 -5.44
C SER A 22 -19.76 3.79 -6.52
N ILE A 23 -19.93 4.90 -7.26
CA ILE A 23 -21.09 5.13 -8.14
C ILE A 23 -20.73 5.74 -9.52
N ALA A 24 -19.57 6.38 -9.68
CA ALA A 24 -19.24 7.08 -10.92
C ALA A 24 -18.19 6.32 -11.75
N THR A 25 -18.62 5.72 -12.86
CA THR A 25 -17.78 5.04 -13.86
C THR A 25 -16.79 5.96 -14.60
N ASN A 26 -16.88 7.28 -14.41
CA ASN A 26 -16.00 8.28 -15.01
C ASN A 26 -15.17 8.99 -13.96
N THR A 27 -14.24 8.25 -13.38
CA THR A 27 -13.29 8.79 -12.42
C THR A 27 -12.15 9.48 -13.17
N VAL A 28 -12.24 10.80 -13.31
CA VAL A 28 -11.23 11.61 -14.00
C VAL A 28 -9.92 11.57 -13.20
N ALA A 29 -8.81 11.27 -13.89
CA ALA A 29 -7.48 11.36 -13.30
C ALA A 29 -7.16 12.85 -13.05
N MET A 30 -6.73 13.16 -11.84
CA MET A 30 -6.36 14.51 -11.42
C MET A 30 -4.90 14.57 -10.97
N PRO A 31 -4.21 15.68 -11.24
CA PRO A 31 -2.92 15.96 -10.62
C PRO A 31 -2.96 15.94 -9.09
N LEU A 32 -1.82 15.67 -8.46
CA LEU A 32 -1.74 15.52 -7.01
C LEU A 32 -2.09 16.82 -6.25
N ASP A 33 -1.70 18.00 -6.75
CA ASP A 33 -2.03 19.32 -6.15
C ASP A 33 -3.52 19.63 -6.09
N GLN A 34 -4.36 18.93 -6.85
CA GLN A 34 -5.79 19.18 -6.88
C GLN A 34 -6.55 18.44 -5.77
N ILE A 35 -5.87 17.58 -4.98
CA ILE A 35 -6.51 16.87 -3.88
C ILE A 35 -6.98 17.87 -2.83
N GLN A 36 -8.26 17.80 -2.50
CA GLN A 36 -8.87 18.68 -1.50
C GLN A 36 -8.43 18.32 -0.07
N GLU A 37 -8.22 19.35 0.75
CA GLU A 37 -8.03 19.22 2.19
C GLU A 37 -9.37 18.93 2.91
N PRO A 38 -9.36 18.23 4.07
CA PRO A 38 -8.18 17.74 4.79
C PRO A 38 -7.68 16.38 4.27
N LEU A 39 -6.38 16.27 3.98
CA LEU A 39 -5.75 15.03 3.50
C LEU A 39 -5.86 13.87 4.50
N SER A 40 -6.04 14.18 5.79
CA SER A 40 -6.15 13.21 6.87
C SER A 40 -7.44 12.39 6.84
N SER A 41 -8.48 12.83 6.13
CA SER A 41 -9.74 12.09 5.97
C SER A 41 -9.70 11.08 4.83
N ASN A 42 -8.65 11.10 4.00
CA ASN A 42 -8.56 10.27 2.81
C ASN A 42 -7.71 9.02 3.07
N ILE A 43 -8.04 7.94 2.37
CA ILE A 43 -7.23 6.71 2.31
C ILE A 43 -6.51 6.71 0.96
N PHE A 44 -5.18 6.80 1.01
CA PHE A 44 -4.35 6.77 -0.19
C PHE A 44 -3.99 5.34 -0.53
N ILE A 45 -4.35 4.92 -1.74
CA ILE A 45 -4.25 3.54 -2.20
C ILE A 45 -3.13 3.45 -3.21
N PHE A 46 -2.23 2.49 -2.99
CA PHE A 46 -1.11 2.20 -3.87
C PHE A 46 -1.20 0.76 -4.34
N GLN A 47 -1.22 0.59 -5.66
CA GLN A 47 -1.25 -0.73 -6.31
C GLN A 47 0.14 -1.16 -6.82
N GLU A 48 1.03 -0.19 -6.98
CA GLU A 48 2.39 -0.41 -7.46
C GLU A 48 3.42 0.09 -6.44
N PRO A 49 4.43 -0.73 -6.09
CA PRO A 49 5.47 -0.31 -5.16
C PRO A 49 6.28 0.90 -5.63
N THR A 50 6.55 0.98 -6.94
CA THR A 50 7.28 2.08 -7.58
C THR A 50 6.60 3.42 -7.32
N VAL A 51 5.27 3.46 -7.40
CA VAL A 51 4.46 4.65 -7.17
C VAL A 51 4.55 5.11 -5.72
N LEU A 52 4.42 4.19 -4.74
CA LEU A 52 4.60 4.50 -3.31
C LEU A 52 6.01 5.05 -3.05
N GLY A 53 7.02 4.42 -3.63
CA GLY A 53 8.42 4.83 -3.49
C GLY A 53 8.66 6.24 -4.05
N HIS A 54 8.15 6.54 -5.24
CA HIS A 54 8.27 7.86 -5.85
C HIS A 54 7.50 8.91 -5.05
N PHE A 55 6.28 8.60 -4.63
CA PHE A 55 5.41 9.50 -3.87
C PHE A 55 6.07 10.03 -2.58
N PHE A 56 6.78 9.17 -1.84
CA PHE A 56 7.48 9.59 -0.61
C PHE A 56 8.90 10.12 -0.83
N LYS A 57 9.54 9.83 -1.97
CA LYS A 57 10.87 10.36 -2.32
C LYS A 57 10.81 11.75 -2.94
N ASP A 58 9.70 12.09 -3.57
CA ASP A 58 9.53 13.40 -4.20
C ASP A 58 9.38 14.49 -3.14
N THR A 59 10.42 15.32 -3.02
CA THR A 59 10.49 16.43 -2.08
C THR A 59 10.05 17.75 -2.69
N THR A 60 9.58 17.76 -3.94
CA THR A 60 9.08 18.96 -4.58
C THR A 60 7.71 19.35 -4.03
N SER A 61 7.42 20.65 -3.99
CA SER A 61 6.04 21.10 -3.78
C SER A 61 5.27 20.90 -5.09
N PRO A 62 4.05 20.34 -5.09
CA PRO A 62 3.14 20.08 -3.97
C PRO A 62 3.33 18.72 -3.25
N PHE A 63 4.13 17.80 -3.81
CA PHE A 63 4.27 16.41 -3.35
C PHE A 63 4.63 16.29 -1.88
N LEU A 64 5.57 17.10 -1.42
CA LEU A 64 6.02 17.10 -0.04
C LEU A 64 4.89 17.45 0.94
N ASN A 65 4.05 18.43 0.61
CA ASN A 65 2.93 18.83 1.47
C ASN A 65 1.90 17.70 1.57
N ILE A 66 1.64 17.03 0.45
CA ILE A 66 0.62 16.01 0.36
C ILE A 66 1.08 14.73 1.04
N SER A 67 2.31 14.27 0.77
CA SER A 67 2.90 13.11 1.44
C SER A 67 2.93 13.32 2.95
N ASN A 68 3.39 14.48 3.43
CA ASN A 68 3.37 14.85 4.85
C ASN A 68 1.96 14.91 5.46
N GLY A 69 0.93 15.15 4.64
CA GLY A 69 -0.48 15.19 5.04
C GLY A 69 -1.16 13.82 5.13
N VAL A 70 -0.57 12.77 4.56
CA VAL A 70 -1.15 11.42 4.56
C VAL A 70 -1.21 10.86 5.99
N ARG A 71 -2.38 10.32 6.36
CA ARG A 71 -2.59 9.63 7.64
C ARG A 71 -2.98 8.17 7.46
N LYS A 72 -3.59 7.80 6.34
CA LYS A 72 -4.11 6.46 6.07
C LYS A 72 -3.61 5.96 4.72
N LEU A 73 -3.01 4.77 4.74
CA LEU A 73 -2.51 4.08 3.54
C LEU A 73 -3.25 2.77 3.33
N ARG A 74 -3.52 2.43 2.08
CA ARG A 74 -3.88 1.08 1.65
C ARG A 74 -2.88 0.61 0.59
N LEU A 75 -2.27 -0.55 0.82
CA LEU A 75 -1.39 -1.19 -0.14
C LEU A 75 -2.12 -2.39 -0.73
N ASP A 76 -2.39 -2.36 -2.03
CA ASP A 76 -2.94 -3.49 -2.78
C ASP A 76 -1.77 -4.41 -3.17
N ILE A 77 -1.42 -5.28 -2.22
CA ILE A 77 -0.13 -5.97 -2.19
C ILE A 77 0.04 -6.89 -3.40
N LEU A 78 -1.05 -7.53 -3.85
CA LEU A 78 -1.04 -8.55 -4.89
C LEU A 78 -1.48 -8.03 -6.27
N HIS A 79 -1.69 -6.72 -6.41
CA HIS A 79 -2.22 -6.14 -7.63
C HIS A 79 -1.41 -6.51 -8.88
N THR A 80 -0.09 -6.26 -8.86
CA THR A 80 0.76 -6.43 -10.04
C THR A 80 0.96 -7.89 -10.44
N VAL A 81 0.66 -8.83 -9.54
CA VAL A 81 0.72 -10.26 -9.81
C VAL A 81 -0.65 -10.86 -10.07
N SER A 82 -1.74 -10.09 -9.99
CA SER A 82 -3.11 -10.61 -10.17
C SER A 82 -3.41 -11.12 -11.58
N THR A 83 -2.64 -10.65 -12.58
CA THR A 83 -2.76 -11.06 -13.99
C THR A 83 -1.48 -11.71 -14.54
N ALA A 84 -0.46 -11.84 -13.70
CA ALA A 84 0.81 -12.44 -14.09
C ALA A 84 0.69 -13.97 -14.19
N GLN A 85 1.47 -14.58 -15.08
CA GLN A 85 1.60 -16.03 -15.12
C GLN A 85 2.53 -16.48 -14.00
N LEU A 86 1.95 -17.02 -12.94
CA LEU A 86 2.69 -17.51 -11.79
C LEU A 86 3.30 -18.89 -12.07
N THR A 87 4.47 -19.14 -11.49
CA THR A 87 5.04 -20.48 -11.46
C THR A 87 4.29 -21.35 -10.44
N PRO A 88 4.32 -22.69 -10.57
CA PRO A 88 3.71 -23.57 -9.58
C PRO A 88 4.23 -23.33 -8.15
N LEU A 89 5.51 -22.95 -8.02
CA LEU A 89 6.07 -22.57 -6.72
C LEU A 89 5.35 -21.36 -6.12
N GLU A 90 5.10 -20.34 -6.94
CA GLU A 90 4.45 -19.09 -6.51
C GLU A 90 2.97 -19.30 -6.19
N GLU A 91 2.24 -20.07 -7.01
CA GLU A 91 0.85 -20.43 -6.75
C GLU A 91 0.69 -21.14 -5.40
N ASN A 92 1.66 -22.02 -5.06
CA ASN A 92 1.72 -22.74 -3.80
C ASN A 92 2.40 -21.94 -2.67
N GLY A 93 2.54 -20.62 -2.85
CA GLY A 93 2.92 -19.66 -1.84
C GLY A 93 4.40 -19.39 -1.70
N GLY A 94 5.26 -19.95 -2.54
CA GLY A 94 6.69 -19.62 -2.61
C GLY A 94 6.92 -18.20 -3.13
N ILE A 95 7.85 -17.45 -2.52
CA ILE A 95 8.14 -16.06 -2.91
C ILE A 95 9.44 -15.90 -3.71
N ASP A 96 10.15 -17.00 -3.96
CA ASP A 96 11.46 -16.98 -4.64
C ASP A 96 11.33 -17.06 -6.17
N GLY A 97 10.10 -17.02 -6.70
CA GLY A 97 9.82 -17.02 -8.13
C GLY A 97 10.00 -15.65 -8.80
N PRO A 98 9.96 -15.58 -10.13
CA PRO A 98 10.26 -14.37 -10.89
C PRO A 98 9.25 -13.22 -10.70
N ASN A 99 8.03 -13.52 -10.27
CA ASN A 99 6.98 -12.52 -10.06
C ASN A 99 6.95 -12.07 -8.59
N LEU A 100 6.86 -13.02 -7.66
CA LEU A 100 6.72 -12.72 -6.24
C LEU A 100 8.01 -12.19 -5.60
N SER A 101 9.19 -12.59 -6.07
CA SER A 101 10.46 -12.04 -5.53
C SER A 101 10.60 -10.55 -5.85
N VAL A 102 10.26 -10.16 -7.09
CA VAL A 102 10.26 -8.77 -7.54
C VAL A 102 9.20 -7.97 -6.80
N LEU A 103 8.00 -8.53 -6.60
CA LEU A 103 6.93 -7.91 -5.81
C LEU A 103 7.38 -7.62 -4.37
N VAL A 104 7.93 -8.63 -3.70
CA VAL A 104 8.38 -8.56 -2.31
C VAL A 104 9.47 -7.50 -2.16
N GLU A 105 10.51 -7.54 -3.01
CA GLU A 105 11.59 -6.55 -2.93
C GLU A 105 11.09 -5.15 -3.29
N GLY A 106 10.20 -5.03 -4.27
CA GLY A 106 9.55 -3.77 -4.65
C GLY A 106 8.85 -3.12 -3.46
N TRP A 107 7.95 -3.84 -2.78
CA TRP A 107 7.24 -3.31 -1.61
C TRP A 107 8.17 -2.99 -0.44
N ARG A 108 9.17 -3.83 -0.16
CA ARG A 108 10.17 -3.56 0.87
C ARG A 108 10.94 -2.27 0.59
N SER A 109 11.40 -2.09 -0.65
CA SER A 109 12.13 -0.90 -1.08
C SER A 109 11.25 0.35 -1.04
N ALA A 110 9.99 0.24 -1.48
CA ALA A 110 9.04 1.34 -1.47
C ALA A 110 8.75 1.85 -0.06
N CYS A 111 8.47 0.95 0.89
CA CYS A 111 8.18 1.31 2.28
C CYS A 111 9.41 1.91 3.01
N ARG A 112 10.63 1.59 2.57
CA ARG A 112 11.85 2.28 3.04
C ARG A 112 11.90 3.75 2.61
N SER A 113 11.08 4.19 1.67
CA SER A 113 10.98 5.59 1.25
C SER A 113 10.15 6.46 2.20
N ILE A 114 9.29 5.87 3.04
CA ILE A 114 8.48 6.62 4.02
C ILE A 114 9.43 7.46 4.91
N PRO A 115 9.20 8.77 5.10
CA PRO A 115 10.02 9.60 5.97
C PRO A 115 10.02 9.11 7.43
N ARG A 116 11.05 9.47 8.20
CA ARG A 116 11.00 9.32 9.67
C ARG A 116 10.07 10.36 10.27
N ASP A 117 9.56 10.08 11.46
CA ASP A 117 8.60 10.90 12.20
C ASP A 117 7.33 11.21 11.38
N HIS A 118 6.94 10.30 10.50
CA HIS A 118 5.78 10.46 9.65
C HIS A 118 4.48 10.26 10.44
N HIS A 119 3.43 11.01 10.11
CA HIS A 119 2.18 10.99 10.87
C HIS A 119 1.19 9.91 10.39
N ILE A 120 1.65 8.82 9.77
CA ILE A 120 0.75 7.71 9.39
C ILE A 120 0.15 7.13 10.67
N LYS A 121 -1.16 6.88 10.64
CA LYS A 121 -1.92 6.29 11.75
C LYS A 121 -2.52 4.94 11.39
N GLU A 122 -2.85 4.73 10.12
CA GLU A 122 -3.48 3.49 9.65
C GLU A 122 -2.80 2.99 8.37
N MET A 123 -2.54 1.68 8.34
CA MET A 123 -2.03 0.97 7.16
C MET A 123 -2.87 -0.28 6.90
N VAL A 124 -3.51 -0.34 5.75
CA VAL A 124 -4.32 -1.47 5.32
C VAL A 124 -3.54 -2.26 4.27
N PHE A 125 -3.36 -3.56 4.49
CA PHE A 125 -2.86 -4.50 3.50
C PHE A 125 -4.04 -5.15 2.80
N ASP A 126 -4.30 -4.75 1.57
CA ASP A 126 -5.30 -5.38 0.71
C ASP A 126 -4.67 -6.57 -0.01
N MET A 127 -5.22 -7.75 0.27
CA MET A 127 -4.77 -9.04 -0.25
C MET A 127 -5.67 -9.54 -1.37
N SER A 128 -6.53 -8.68 -1.93
CA SER A 128 -7.33 -9.00 -3.10
C SER A 128 -6.42 -9.44 -4.24
N CYS A 129 -6.73 -10.57 -4.85
CA CYS A 129 -5.96 -11.10 -5.97
C CYS A 129 -6.94 -11.60 -7.03
N GLY A 130 -6.69 -11.26 -8.30
CA GLY A 130 -7.49 -11.73 -9.43
C GLY A 130 -7.37 -13.22 -9.71
N GLN A 131 -6.45 -13.92 -9.04
CA GLN A 131 -6.22 -15.35 -9.19
C GLN A 131 -5.95 -16.04 -7.85
N PRO A 132 -6.20 -17.36 -7.75
CA PRO A 132 -5.88 -18.13 -6.54
C PRO A 132 -4.39 -18.07 -6.22
N LEU A 133 -4.07 -17.72 -4.98
CA LEU A 133 -2.70 -17.68 -4.48
C LEU A 133 -2.67 -18.12 -3.02
N GLU A 134 -1.77 -19.03 -2.68
CA GLU A 134 -1.46 -19.33 -1.29
C GLU A 134 -0.64 -18.19 -0.67
N ILE A 135 -1.15 -17.55 0.37
CA ILE A 135 -0.59 -16.29 0.90
C ILE A 135 0.52 -16.55 1.94
N ARG A 136 1.02 -17.80 2.04
CA ARG A 136 1.73 -18.26 3.24
C ARG A 136 3.03 -17.51 3.52
N HIS A 137 3.84 -17.28 2.48
CA HIS A 137 5.13 -16.61 2.66
C HIS A 137 5.05 -15.09 2.54
N ILE A 138 3.89 -14.51 2.21
CA ILE A 138 3.67 -13.06 2.21
C ILE A 138 3.59 -12.49 3.64
N ILE A 139 3.32 -13.32 4.65
CA ILE A 139 3.39 -12.91 6.07
C ILE A 139 4.66 -12.14 6.39
N ARG A 140 5.81 -12.66 5.95
CA ARG A 140 7.11 -12.04 6.27
C ARG A 140 7.23 -10.65 5.65
N LEU A 141 6.64 -10.45 4.48
CA LEU A 141 6.58 -9.13 3.84
C LEU A 141 5.71 -8.18 4.69
N LEU A 142 4.49 -8.60 5.06
CA LEU A 142 3.58 -7.75 5.84
C LEU A 142 4.18 -7.38 7.21
N GLN A 143 4.84 -8.33 7.87
CA GLN A 143 5.62 -8.12 9.09
C GLN A 143 6.70 -7.06 8.89
N GLN A 144 7.50 -7.16 7.83
CA GLN A 144 8.56 -6.20 7.55
C GLN A 144 8.03 -4.81 7.24
N ILE A 145 6.96 -4.71 6.44
CA ILE A 145 6.34 -3.43 6.10
C ILE A 145 5.71 -2.78 7.33
N SER A 146 4.90 -3.52 8.10
CA SER A 146 4.27 -3.00 9.32
C SER A 146 5.31 -2.55 10.34
N THR A 147 6.37 -3.35 10.56
CA THR A 147 7.50 -2.97 11.42
C THR A 147 8.18 -1.69 10.94
N THR A 148 8.51 -1.63 9.65
CA THR A 148 9.19 -0.46 9.05
C THR A 148 8.35 0.80 9.22
N THR A 149 7.04 0.67 9.03
CA THR A 149 6.10 1.80 9.17
C THR A 149 5.99 2.23 10.63
N CYS A 150 5.84 1.29 11.58
CA CYS A 150 5.79 1.60 13.01
C CYS A 150 7.08 2.29 13.50
N LEU A 151 8.25 1.86 13.03
CA LEU A 151 9.53 2.48 13.38
C LEU A 151 9.72 3.90 12.84
N LYS A 152 8.96 4.25 11.80
CA LYS A 152 9.05 5.55 11.13
C LYS A 152 7.93 6.50 11.50
N ALA A 153 6.87 5.99 12.11
CA ALA A 153 5.75 6.80 12.51
C ALA A 153 6.08 7.63 13.75
N SER A 154 5.52 8.84 13.84
CA SER A 154 5.63 9.69 15.03
C SER A 154 4.73 9.23 16.19
N GLY A 155 3.92 8.18 15.99
CA GLY A 155 3.01 7.64 17.00
C GLY A 155 2.55 6.22 16.69
N THR A 156 1.50 5.78 17.37
CA THR A 156 0.89 4.45 17.18
C THR A 156 0.34 4.31 15.76
N VAL A 157 0.68 3.18 15.11
CA VAL A 157 0.13 2.78 13.80
C VAL A 157 -0.74 1.56 13.99
N HIS A 158 -1.95 1.61 13.43
CA HIS A 158 -2.84 0.47 13.33
C HIS A 158 -2.71 -0.18 11.96
N CYS A 159 -2.39 -1.47 11.94
CA CYS A 159 -2.27 -2.24 10.71
C CYS A 159 -3.42 -3.26 10.60
N TYR A 160 -4.00 -3.40 9.42
CA TYR A 160 -5.14 -4.29 9.16
C TYR A 160 -4.97 -5.03 7.84
N VAL A 161 -5.73 -6.13 7.68
CA VAL A 161 -5.80 -6.88 6.43
C VAL A 161 -7.23 -6.87 5.87
N GLN A 162 -7.35 -6.76 4.56
CA GLN A 162 -8.60 -6.96 3.83
C GLN A 162 -8.38 -7.75 2.53
N GLY A 163 -9.45 -8.00 1.77
CA GLY A 163 -9.35 -8.62 0.45
C GLY A 163 -9.09 -10.13 0.46
N CYS A 164 -9.25 -10.80 1.60
CA CYS A 164 -9.11 -12.25 1.73
C CYS A 164 -10.18 -12.83 2.67
N ASP A 165 -10.31 -14.16 2.70
CA ASP A 165 -11.25 -14.85 3.57
C ASP A 165 -10.93 -14.62 5.07
N PRO A 166 -11.93 -14.75 5.98
CA PRO A 166 -11.75 -14.42 7.39
C PRO A 166 -10.66 -15.22 8.11
N GLU A 167 -10.43 -16.48 7.72
CA GLU A 167 -9.41 -17.33 8.33
C GLU A 167 -8.01 -16.83 7.96
N LYS A 168 -7.77 -16.61 6.66
CA LYS A 168 -6.51 -16.01 6.19
C LYS A 168 -6.31 -14.62 6.77
N LYS A 169 -7.37 -13.80 6.84
CA LYS A 169 -7.31 -12.47 7.45
C LYS A 169 -6.80 -12.54 8.88
N ALA A 170 -7.43 -13.35 9.75
CA ALA A 170 -7.03 -13.46 11.15
C ALA A 170 -5.58 -13.95 11.29
N TRP A 171 -5.18 -14.90 10.45
CA TRP A 171 -3.81 -15.42 10.43
C TRP A 171 -2.78 -14.37 10.01
N LEU A 172 -3.07 -13.57 8.99
CA LEU A 172 -2.20 -12.48 8.54
C LEU A 172 -2.15 -11.35 9.57
N GLU A 173 -3.28 -10.94 10.15
CA GLU A 173 -3.34 -9.88 11.16
C GLU A 173 -2.60 -10.25 12.45
N ALA A 174 -2.64 -11.53 12.87
CA ALA A 174 -1.85 -12.03 14.00
C ALA A 174 -0.33 -11.87 13.81
N SER A 175 0.12 -11.71 12.56
CA SER A 175 1.53 -11.52 12.25
C SER A 175 1.96 -10.05 12.26
N LEU A 176 1.03 -9.09 12.20
CA LEU A 176 1.34 -7.67 12.03
C LEU A 176 1.89 -7.06 13.32
N VAL A 177 2.82 -6.11 13.17
CA VAL A 177 3.26 -5.29 14.29
C VAL A 177 2.26 -4.16 14.50
N SER A 178 1.77 -4.05 15.74
CA SER A 178 1.04 -2.89 16.22
C SER A 178 1.76 -2.35 17.46
N THR A 179 2.15 -1.08 17.44
CA THR A 179 2.74 -0.42 18.59
C THR A 179 1.63 0.29 19.37
N SER A 180 0.98 -0.40 20.30
CA SER A 180 0.16 0.31 21.30
C SER A 180 1.11 0.99 22.29
N THR A 181 1.31 2.30 22.16
CA THR A 181 1.98 3.08 23.21
C THR A 181 1.10 3.02 24.45
N SER A 182 1.58 2.32 25.48
CA SER A 182 1.02 2.28 26.84
C SER A 182 1.07 3.64 27.50
#